data_AF-A0A951GGQ4-F1
#
_entry.id   AF-A0A951GGQ4-F1
#
_cell.length_a   1.000
_cell.length_b   1.000
_cell.length_c   1.000
_cell.angle_alpha   90.00
_cell.angle_beta   90.00
_cell.angle_gamma   90.00
#
_symmetry.space_group_name_H-M   'P 1'
#
loop_
_entity.id
_entity.type
_entity.pdbx_description
1 polymer ?
#
loop_
_entity_poly.entity_id
_entity_poly.type
_entity_poly.pdbx_seq_one_letter_code
_entity_poly.pdbx_strand_id
1 'polypeptide(L)'
;MAARPLYERAVAIREKMLGSEHPDIAISLDNLARLFTAQGDFEAARPLFERAQTIFEKVLGTKHPDTERVRDNLRSPSDAASRLP
;
A
#
# COMPACT_ATOMS: atom_id res chain seq x y z
N MET A 1 -12.81 -11.85 -13.12
CA MET A 1 -12.28 -10.57 -13.68
C MET A 1 -11.07 -10.18 -12.85
N ALA A 2 -9.90 -9.94 -13.47
CA ALA A 2 -8.70 -9.58 -12.72
C ALA A 2 -8.78 -8.11 -12.25
N ALA A 3 -8.66 -7.86 -10.95
CA ALA A 3 -8.71 -6.50 -10.38
C ALA A 3 -7.40 -5.70 -10.58
N ARG A 4 -6.28 -6.40 -10.80
CA ARG A 4 -4.95 -5.83 -11.04
C ARG A 4 -4.90 -4.73 -12.11
N PRO A 5 -5.33 -4.96 -13.36
CA PRO A 5 -5.25 -3.93 -14.41
C PRO A 5 -6.10 -2.69 -14.10
N LEU A 6 -7.16 -2.83 -13.31
CA LEU A 6 -7.98 -1.68 -12.90
C LEU A 6 -7.23 -0.79 -11.90
N TYR A 7 -6.55 -1.39 -10.93
CA TYR A 7 -5.73 -0.65 -9.97
C TYR A 7 -4.50 -0.01 -10.61
N GLU A 8 -3.78 -0.71 -11.50
CA GLU A 8 -2.64 -0.14 -12.23
C GLU A 8 -3.07 1.07 -13.07
N ARG A 9 -4.20 0.97 -13.79
CA ARG A 9 -4.78 2.09 -14.55
C ARG A 9 -5.20 3.24 -13.64
N ALA A 10 -5.80 2.95 -12.48
CA ALA A 10 -6.19 3.98 -11.52
C ALA A 10 -4.98 4.74 -10.96
N VAL A 11 -3.87 4.05 -10.65
CA VAL A 11 -2.61 4.69 -10.22
C VAL A 11 -2.11 5.64 -11.30
N ALA A 12 -1.99 5.19 -12.56
CA ALA A 12 -1.48 6.02 -13.65
C ALA A 12 -2.33 7.27 -13.92
N ILE A 13 -3.66 7.15 -13.86
CA ILE A 13 -4.57 8.30 -14.02
C ILE A 13 -4.42 9.28 -12.85
N ARG A 14 -4.40 8.77 -11.61
CA ARG A 14 -4.27 9.60 -10.41
C ARG A 14 -2.93 10.33 -10.35
N GLU A 15 -1.83 9.67 -10.69
CA GLU A 15 -0.51 10.30 -10.80
C GLU A 15 -0.51 11.48 -11.78
N LYS A 16 -1.13 11.29 -12.95
CA LYS A 16 -1.21 12.34 -13.97
C LYS A 16 -2.09 13.53 -13.55
N MET A 17 -3.18 13.26 -12.82
CA MET A 17 -4.17 14.28 -12.48
C MET A 17 -3.88 15.02 -11.16
N LEU A 18 -3.36 14.31 -10.17
CA LEU A 18 -3.27 14.78 -8.78
C LEU A 18 -1.83 15.01 -8.32
N GLY A 19 -0.84 14.56 -9.09
CA GLY A 19 0.56 14.52 -8.70
C GLY A 19 0.89 13.26 -7.89
N SER A 20 2.17 12.85 -7.91
CA SER A 20 2.66 11.56 -7.41
C SER A 20 2.52 11.32 -5.90
N GLU A 21 2.16 12.35 -5.14
CA GLU A 21 2.09 12.33 -3.67
C GLU A 21 0.65 12.46 -3.15
N HIS A 22 -0.36 12.42 -4.02
CA HIS A 22 -1.74 12.51 -3.57
C HIS A 22 -2.16 11.25 -2.78
N PRO A 23 -2.87 11.38 -1.64
CA PRO A 23 -3.25 10.24 -0.79
C PRO A 23 -4.11 9.20 -1.52
N ASP A 24 -4.90 9.59 -2.52
CA ASP A 24 -5.65 8.64 -3.35
C ASP A 24 -4.74 7.66 -4.11
N ILE A 25 -3.51 8.04 -4.43
CA ILE A 25 -2.54 7.11 -5.04
C ILE A 25 -2.14 6.05 -4.01
N ALA A 26 -1.89 6.44 -2.76
CA ALA A 26 -1.59 5.52 -1.68
C ALA A 26 -2.73 4.52 -1.44
N ILE A 27 -3.99 4.97 -1.49
CA ILE A 27 -5.17 4.09 -1.41
C ILE A 27 -5.18 3.08 -2.57
N SER A 28 -4.90 3.50 -3.80
CA SER A 28 -4.83 2.57 -4.94
C SER A 28 -3.71 1.55 -4.80
N LEU A 29 -2.53 2.00 -4.37
CA LEU A 29 -1.36 1.16 -4.19
C LEU A 29 -1.57 0.12 -3.07
N ASP A 30 -2.14 0.54 -1.94
CA ASP A 30 -2.49 -0.36 -0.83
C ASP A 30 -3.50 -1.44 -1.26
N ASN A 31 -4.50 -1.08 -2.05
CA ASN A 31 -5.47 -2.07 -2.56
C ASN A 31 -4.83 -3.04 -3.57
N LEU A 32 -3.93 -2.57 -4.43
CA LEU A 32 -3.18 -3.43 -5.35
C LEU A 32 -2.26 -4.39 -4.58
N ALA A 33 -1.58 -3.89 -3.55
CA ALA A 33 -0.72 -4.69 -2.68
C ALA A 33 -1.51 -5.79 -1.97
N ARG A 34 -2.68 -5.46 -1.40
CA ARG A 34 -3.58 -6.44 -0.78
C ARG A 34 -4.05 -7.52 -1.76
N LEU A 35 -4.26 -7.18 -3.04
CA LEU A 35 -4.58 -8.16 -4.07
C LEU A 35 -3.44 -9.16 -4.29
N PHE A 36 -2.19 -8.67 -4.36
CA PHE A 36 -1.01 -9.53 -4.46
C PHE A 36 -0.82 -10.41 -3.22
N THR A 37 -0.98 -9.86 -2.02
CA THR A 37 -0.94 -10.64 -0.77
C THR A 37 -2.00 -11.74 -0.76
N ALA A 38 -3.23 -11.44 -1.21
CA ALA A 38 -4.30 -12.44 -1.32
C ALA A 38 -4.00 -13.54 -2.36
N GLN A 39 -3.10 -13.29 -3.30
CA GLN A 39 -2.59 -14.25 -4.28
C GLN A 39 -1.35 -15.00 -3.79
N GLY A 40 -0.86 -14.70 -2.59
CA GLY A 40 0.36 -15.28 -2.01
C GLY A 40 1.67 -14.62 -2.49
N ASP A 41 1.58 -13.54 -3.27
CA ASP A 41 2.75 -12.84 -3.81
C ASP A 41 3.10 -11.61 -2.97
N PHE A 42 3.66 -11.85 -1.78
CA PHE A 42 4.06 -10.76 -0.88
C PHE A 42 5.23 -9.94 -1.44
N GLU A 43 6.10 -10.56 -2.26
CA GLU A 43 7.23 -9.88 -2.92
C GLU A 43 6.73 -8.79 -3.88
N ALA A 44 5.67 -9.05 -4.66
CA ALA A 44 5.04 -8.04 -5.48
C ALA A 44 4.23 -6.99 -4.68
N ALA A 45 3.69 -7.37 -3.52
CA ALA A 45 2.90 -6.48 -2.66
C ALA A 45 3.76 -5.47 -1.89
N ARG A 46 4.92 -5.89 -1.39
CA ARG A 46 5.79 -5.10 -0.52
C ARG A 46 6.15 -3.71 -1.08
N PRO A 47 6.69 -3.56 -2.30
CA PRO A 47 7.07 -2.23 -2.81
C PRO A 47 5.86 -1.30 -2.98
N LEU A 48 4.66 -1.85 -3.20
CA LEU A 48 3.44 -1.07 -3.31
C LEU A 48 2.99 -0.53 -1.95
N PHE A 49 3.06 -1.36 -0.90
CA PHE A 49 2.80 -0.89 0.46
C PHE A 49 3.85 0.12 0.94
N GLU A 50 5.14 -0.07 0.67
CA GLU A 50 6.20 0.89 1.04
C GLU A 50 5.97 2.26 0.39
N ARG A 51 5.56 2.27 -0.88
CA ARG A 51 5.21 3.50 -1.59
C ARG A 51 3.95 4.16 -1.02
N ALA A 52 2.91 3.37 -0.71
CA ALA A 52 1.70 3.89 -0.07
C ALA A 52 1.99 4.50 1.31
N GLN A 53 2.83 3.84 2.12
CA GLN A 53 3.26 4.33 3.42
C GLN A 53 3.98 5.67 3.28
N THR A 54 4.91 5.79 2.33
CA THR A 54 5.68 7.02 2.12
C THR A 54 4.76 8.21 1.81
N ILE A 55 3.75 8.00 0.96
CA ILE A 55 2.77 9.03 0.62
C ILE A 55 1.93 9.40 1.84
N PHE A 56 1.38 8.42 2.56
CA PHE A 56 0.57 8.69 3.75
C PHE A 56 1.37 9.37 4.86
N GLU A 57 2.62 8.96 5.10
CA GLU A 57 3.51 9.61 6.08
C GLU A 57 3.77 11.07 5.73
N LYS A 58 4.00 11.37 4.45
CA LYS A 58 4.26 12.73 3.99
C LYS A 58 3.02 13.64 4.07
N VAL A 59 1.85 13.11 3.72
CA VAL A 59 0.61 13.91 3.61
C VAL A 59 -0.17 13.98 4.92
N LEU A 60 -0.26 12.86 5.65
CA LEU A 60 -1.14 12.70 6.81
C LEU A 60 -0.36 12.56 8.13
N GLY A 61 0.94 12.26 8.05
CA GLY A 61 1.79 12.01 9.21
C GLY A 61 1.84 10.54 9.64
N THR A 62 2.82 10.23 10.49
CA THR A 62 3.16 8.85 10.90
C THR A 62 2.14 8.18 11.82
N LYS A 63 1.26 8.97 12.46
CA LYS A 63 0.21 8.52 13.40
C LYS A 63 -1.20 8.55 12.80
N HIS A 64 -1.33 8.85 11.51
CA HIS A 64 -2.63 8.80 10.87
C HIS A 64 -3.09 7.34 10.73
N PRO A 65 -4.39 7.02 10.96
CA PRO A 65 -4.89 5.65 10.87
C PRO A 65 -4.55 4.93 9.56
N ASP A 66 -4.61 5.62 8.42
CA ASP A 66 -4.22 5.03 7.13
C ASP A 66 -2.73 4.69 7.04
N THR A 67 -1.87 5.52 7.64
CA THR A 67 -0.43 5.27 7.71
C THR A 67 -0.14 4.05 8.57
N GLU A 68 -0.76 3.97 9.75
CA GLU A 68 -0.59 2.84 10.66
C GLU A 68 -1.11 1.54 10.04
N ARG A 69 -2.26 1.60 9.36
CA ARG A 69 -2.84 0.46 8.65
C ARG A 69 -1.94 -0.08 7.54
N VAL A 70 -1.34 0.78 6.72
CA VAL A 70 -0.38 0.33 5.68
C VAL A 70 0.89 -0.22 6.32
N ARG A 71 1.36 0.36 7.42
CA ARG A 71 2.51 -0.15 8.18
C ARG A 71 2.24 -1.54 8.74
N ASP A 72 1.03 -1.79 9.25
CA ASP A 72 0.63 -3.12 9.71
C ASP A 72 0.61 -4.13 8.56
N ASN A 73 0.16 -3.72 7.36
CA ASN A 73 0.17 -4.56 6.17
C ASN A 73 1.60 -4.90 5.67
N LEU A 74 2.60 -4.05 5.96
CA LEU A 74 4.02 -4.30 5.66
C LEU A 74 4.69 -5.29 6.61
N ARG A 75 4.08 -5.55 7.76
CA ARG A 75 4.66 -6.44 8.77
C ARG A 75 4.56 -7.87 8.26
N SER A 76 5.70 -8.45 7.90
CA SER A 76 5.76 -9.86 7.48
C SER A 76 5.14 -10.76 8.56
N PRO A 77 4.45 -11.86 8.20
CA PRO A 77 4.03 -12.87 9.16
C PRO A 77 5.20 -13.38 10.04
N SER A 78 6.45 -13.37 9.52
CA SER A 78 7.65 -13.72 10.29
C SER A 78 8.05 -12.65 11.33
N ASP A 79 7.77 -11.37 11.07
CA ASP A 79 8.02 -10.25 12.00
C ASP A 79 6.91 -10.11 13.06
N ALA A 80 5.75 -10.71 12.83
CA ALA A 80 4.66 -10.80 13.81
C ALA A 80 4.96 -11.87 14.88
N ALA A 81 5.51 -13.02 14.49
CA ALA A 81 5.85 -14.13 15.40
C ALA A 81 6.99 -13.79 16.37
N SER A 82 7.92 -12.91 15.98
CA SER A 82 9.12 -12.57 16.77
C SER A 82 8.86 -11.55 17.89
N ARG A 83 7.59 -11.18 18.15
CA ARG A 83 7.20 -10.12 19.11
C ARG A 83 6.09 -10.55 20.08
N LEU A 84 5.77 -11.84 20.16
CA LEU A 84 5.01 -12.36 21.29
C LEU A 84 5.98 -12.45 22.50
N PRO A 85 5.65 -11.84 23.65
CA PRO A 85 6.43 -11.99 24.88
C PRO A 85 6.36 -13.42 25.43
#